data_AF-A0AAD5DGS3-F1
#
_entry.id   AF-A0AAD5DGS3-F1
#
_cell.length_a   1.000
_cell.length_b   1.000
_cell.length_c   1.000
_cell.angle_alpha   90.00
_cell.angle_beta   90.00
_cell.angle_gamma   90.00
#
_symmetry.space_group_name_H-M   'P 1'
#
loop_
_entity.id
_entity.type
_entity.pdbx_description
1 polymer ?
#
loop_
_entity_poly.entity_id
_entity_poly.type
_entity_poly.pdbx_seq_one_letter_code
_entity_poly.pdbx_strand_id
1 'polypeptide(L)'
;MARQAAAQHASTAAAQRLAQAELLSAYRAQQQAREALERDALAAKLRAQWGLGGSEAWEAHGEAAWHLHDAWCGGSSALQSRAWLRAMQQHESRWAALAAAASSAADGGSSGAVSCSSDGACISFSQVPWPPLDCEEYLLALAAWEEQQQQQQQQQQQQQQHAAQQQAPQQQQQQHSVQQASQPLRDSTPAAAAAHRAQRRAYARACLRWHPDKFVARWGTLLEPADRGRILERVQALSQGLNEAWEALQQRAAGGDAEG
;
A
#
# COMPACT_ATOMS: atom_id res chain seq x y z
N MET A 1 -17.85 -53.37 40.01
CA MET A 1 -16.55 -53.52 39.33
C MET A 1 -16.51 -52.72 38.02
N ALA A 2 -17.29 -53.05 36.98
CA ALA A 2 -17.23 -52.38 35.67
C ALA A 2 -17.41 -50.84 35.69
N ARG A 3 -18.36 -50.33 36.50
CA ARG A 3 -18.58 -48.88 36.65
C ARG A 3 -17.38 -48.14 37.27
N GLN A 4 -16.63 -48.79 38.16
CA GLN A 4 -15.49 -48.21 38.84
C GLN A 4 -14.27 -48.11 37.91
N ALA A 5 -14.03 -49.14 37.10
CA ALA A 5 -13.02 -49.10 36.04
C ALA A 5 -13.33 -48.02 35.00
N ALA A 6 -14.58 -47.91 34.55
CA ALA A 6 -14.99 -46.85 33.63
C ALA A 6 -14.78 -45.44 34.20
N ALA A 7 -15.07 -45.23 35.49
CA ALA A 7 -14.83 -43.95 36.17
C ALA A 7 -13.33 -43.62 36.26
N GLN A 8 -12.48 -44.61 36.55
CA GLN A 8 -11.02 -44.43 36.59
C GLN A 8 -10.44 -44.10 35.21
N HIS A 9 -10.89 -44.78 34.15
CA HIS A 9 -10.48 -44.46 32.78
C HIS A 9 -10.94 -43.06 32.36
N ALA A 10 -12.16 -42.65 32.69
CA ALA A 10 -12.67 -41.31 32.41
C ALA A 10 -11.87 -40.23 33.15
N SER A 11 -11.54 -40.46 34.43
CA SER A 11 -10.71 -39.55 35.24
C SER A 11 -9.29 -39.42 34.68
N THR A 12 -8.68 -40.54 34.28
CA THR A 12 -7.33 -40.55 33.68
C THR A 12 -7.32 -39.83 32.33
N ALA A 13 -8.32 -40.06 31.48
CA ALA A 13 -8.44 -39.37 30.19
C ALA A 13 -8.67 -37.86 30.35
N ALA A 14 -9.44 -37.45 31.37
CA ALA A 14 -9.63 -36.04 31.68
C ALA A 14 -8.32 -35.37 32.15
N ALA A 15 -7.56 -36.03 33.03
CA ALA A 15 -6.24 -35.55 33.47
C ALA A 15 -5.25 -35.43 32.29
N GLN A 16 -5.24 -36.40 31.37
CA GLN A 16 -4.40 -36.35 30.17
C GLN A 16 -4.76 -35.19 29.25
N ARG A 17 -6.05 -34.90 29.04
CA ARG A 17 -6.49 -33.76 28.23
C ARG A 17 -6.09 -32.42 28.85
N LEU A 18 -6.19 -32.30 30.18
CA LEU A 18 -5.75 -31.10 30.90
C LEU A 18 -4.24 -30.89 30.75
N ALA A 19 -3.44 -31.93 30.98
CA ALA A 19 -1.99 -31.86 30.80
C ALA A 19 -1.58 -31.52 29.35
N GLN A 20 -2.29 -32.09 28.36
CA GLN A 20 -2.06 -31.77 26.94
C GLN A 20 -2.43 -30.32 26.61
N ALA A 21 -3.54 -29.80 27.17
CA ALA A 21 -3.95 -28.42 26.99
C ALA A 21 -2.94 -27.43 27.60
N GLU A 22 -2.42 -27.73 28.79
CA GLU A 22 -1.37 -26.93 29.45
C GLU A 22 -0.08 -26.89 28.62
N LEU A 23 0.36 -28.05 28.10
CA LEU A 23 1.55 -28.12 27.24
C LEU A 23 1.39 -27.32 25.95
N LEU A 24 0.23 -27.41 25.29
CA LEU A 24 -0.07 -26.61 24.10
C LEU A 24 -0.15 -25.11 24.40
N SER A 25 -0.71 -24.73 25.56
CA SER A 25 -0.74 -23.33 26.00
C SER A 25 0.67 -22.79 26.26
N ALA A 26 1.51 -23.55 26.94
CA ALA A 26 2.91 -23.18 27.21
C ALA A 26 3.72 -23.04 25.90
N TYR A 27 3.53 -23.95 24.94
CA TYR A 27 4.18 -23.86 23.63
C TYR A 27 3.75 -22.61 22.86
N ARG A 28 2.45 -22.27 22.87
CA ARG A 28 1.96 -21.02 22.23
C ARG A 28 2.55 -19.78 22.90
N ALA A 29 2.60 -19.74 24.23
CA ALA A 29 3.20 -18.62 24.96
C ALA A 29 4.70 -18.46 24.63
N GLN A 30 5.42 -19.58 24.48
CA GLN A 30 6.83 -19.56 24.05
C GLN A 30 7.00 -19.01 22.63
N GLN A 31 6.14 -19.40 21.70
CA GLN A 31 6.17 -18.87 20.33
C GLN A 31 5.92 -17.36 20.30
N GLN A 32 4.90 -16.90 21.04
CA GLN A 32 4.60 -15.47 21.16
C GLN A 32 5.76 -14.67 21.75
N ALA A 33 6.44 -15.21 22.77
CA ALA A 33 7.61 -14.55 23.36
C ALA A 33 8.79 -14.46 22.36
N ARG A 34 8.98 -15.48 21.53
CA ARG A 34 10.01 -15.49 20.49
C ARG A 34 9.70 -14.49 19.38
N GLU A 35 8.46 -14.47 18.89
CA GLU A 35 7.99 -13.49 17.90
C GLU A 35 8.16 -12.06 18.42
N ALA A 36 7.86 -11.80 19.70
CA ALA A 36 8.07 -10.51 20.32
C ALA A 36 9.55 -10.09 20.36
N LEU A 37 10.48 -11.01 20.64
CA LEU A 37 11.92 -10.73 20.62
C LEU A 37 12.45 -10.48 19.20
N GLU A 38 11.99 -11.26 18.22
CA GLU A 38 12.34 -11.07 16.81
C GLU A 38 11.83 -9.71 16.29
N ARG A 39 10.63 -9.31 16.72
CA ARG A 39 10.07 -7.98 16.49
C ARG A 39 10.94 -6.86 17.03
N ASP A 40 11.30 -6.94 18.31
CA ASP A 40 12.07 -5.89 18.97
C ASP A 40 13.47 -5.77 18.34
N ALA A 41 14.07 -6.90 17.96
CA ALA A 41 15.36 -6.93 17.26
C ALA A 41 15.29 -6.31 15.85
N LEU A 42 14.23 -6.58 15.08
CA LEU A 42 14.05 -6.01 13.75
C LEU A 42 13.77 -4.50 13.82
N ALA A 43 12.94 -4.08 14.77
CA ALA A 43 12.70 -2.66 15.04
C ALA A 43 13.98 -1.93 15.46
N ALA A 44 14.87 -2.57 16.23
CA ALA A 44 16.19 -2.01 16.56
C ALA A 44 17.10 -1.88 15.33
N LYS A 45 17.12 -2.88 14.44
CA LYS A 45 17.90 -2.82 13.18
C LYS A 45 17.42 -1.70 12.26
N LEU A 46 16.11 -1.54 12.07
CA LEU A 46 15.54 -0.47 11.24
C LEU A 46 15.86 0.91 11.81
N ARG A 47 15.78 1.08 13.14
CA ARG A 47 16.21 2.32 13.82
C ARG A 47 17.67 2.65 13.53
N ALA A 48 18.56 1.66 13.63
CA ALA A 48 19.98 1.83 13.35
C ALA A 48 20.25 2.16 11.87
N GLN A 49 19.56 1.49 10.94
CA GLN A 49 19.73 1.70 9.50
C GLN A 49 19.29 3.10 9.04
N TRP A 50 18.29 3.69 9.68
CA TRP A 50 17.73 4.98 9.28
C TRP A 50 18.23 6.19 10.09
N GLY A 51 19.16 5.99 11.03
CA GLY A 51 19.80 7.09 11.77
C GLY A 51 18.85 7.91 12.65
N LEU A 52 17.68 7.36 13.00
CA LEU A 52 16.64 8.06 13.76
C LEU A 52 16.90 7.89 15.28
N GLY A 53 17.61 8.86 15.86
CA GLY A 53 17.98 8.88 17.28
C GLY A 53 16.88 9.39 18.25
N GLY A 54 15.59 9.38 17.90
CA GLY A 54 14.52 9.94 18.74
C GLY A 54 13.24 9.10 18.74
N SER A 55 12.71 8.79 19.94
CA SER A 55 11.64 7.80 20.22
C SER A 55 10.25 8.19 19.72
N GLU A 56 9.89 9.48 19.75
CA GLU A 56 8.46 9.85 19.69
C GLU A 56 7.87 9.91 18.28
N ALA A 57 8.67 10.25 17.25
CA ALA A 57 8.17 10.30 15.87
C ALA A 57 8.02 8.90 15.24
N TRP A 58 8.71 7.89 15.77
CA TRP A 58 8.64 6.52 15.28
C TRP A 58 7.53 5.69 15.95
N GLU A 59 7.14 5.96 17.19
CA GLU A 59 6.13 5.13 17.86
C GLU A 59 4.78 5.14 17.12
N ALA A 60 4.33 6.28 16.57
CA ALA A 60 3.09 6.33 15.80
C ALA A 60 3.23 5.85 14.33
N HIS A 61 4.38 6.10 13.68
CA HIS A 61 4.58 5.80 12.25
C HIS A 61 5.20 4.42 12.00
N GLY A 62 5.99 3.95 12.95
CA GLY A 62 6.70 2.67 12.94
C GLY A 62 5.83 1.49 13.34
N GLU A 63 4.93 1.63 14.34
CA GLU A 63 4.00 0.55 14.69
C GLU A 63 3.08 0.19 13.52
N ALA A 64 2.58 1.18 12.78
CA ALA A 64 1.75 0.95 11.60
C ALA A 64 2.53 0.26 10.47
N ALA A 65 3.77 0.70 10.21
CA ALA A 65 4.66 0.06 9.23
C ALA A 65 5.05 -1.37 9.65
N TRP A 66 5.20 -1.63 10.95
CA TRP A 66 5.57 -2.92 11.48
C TRP A 66 4.42 -3.92 11.48
N HIS A 67 3.19 -3.52 11.86
CA HIS A 67 2.00 -4.34 11.70
C HIS A 67 1.70 -4.68 10.22
N LEU A 68 2.11 -3.80 9.29
CA LEU A 68 2.08 -4.09 7.85
C LEU A 68 3.12 -5.15 7.46
N HIS A 69 4.36 -5.07 7.97
CA HIS A 69 5.44 -6.05 7.73
C HIS A 69 5.20 -7.42 8.42
N ASP A 70 4.55 -7.46 9.58
CA ASP A 70 4.23 -8.71 10.29
C ASP A 70 3.02 -9.41 9.65
N ALA A 71 2.02 -8.62 9.23
CA ALA A 71 0.98 -9.13 8.35
C ALA A 71 1.58 -9.65 7.03
N TRP A 72 2.65 -9.04 6.51
CA TRP A 72 3.32 -9.37 5.24
C TRP A 72 4.00 -10.75 5.23
N CYS A 73 4.78 -11.11 6.26
CA CYS A 73 5.48 -12.40 6.31
C CYS A 73 4.56 -13.61 6.62
N GLY A 74 3.34 -13.39 7.11
CA GLY A 74 2.46 -14.42 7.68
C GLY A 74 1.47 -15.16 6.74
N GLY A 75 1.57 -15.04 5.41
CA GLY A 75 0.84 -15.92 4.48
C GLY A 75 -0.69 -15.80 4.41
N SER A 76 -1.28 -14.61 4.46
CA SER A 76 -2.74 -14.42 4.30
C SER A 76 -3.07 -13.28 3.31
N SER A 77 -3.21 -13.65 2.02
CA SER A 77 -3.18 -12.72 0.88
C SER A 77 -4.34 -11.71 0.84
N ALA A 78 -5.49 -11.98 1.44
CA ALA A 78 -6.66 -11.11 1.33
C ALA A 78 -6.68 -9.97 2.37
N LEU A 79 -6.31 -10.24 3.62
CA LEU A 79 -6.26 -9.20 4.67
C LEU A 79 -5.06 -8.27 4.47
N GLN A 80 -3.92 -8.83 4.04
CA GLN A 80 -2.74 -8.06 3.63
C GLN A 80 -3.07 -7.07 2.52
N SER A 81 -3.71 -7.54 1.43
CA SER A 81 -4.13 -6.67 0.33
C SER A 81 -5.04 -5.52 0.79
N ARG A 82 -5.94 -5.75 1.75
CA ARG A 82 -6.85 -4.69 2.27
C ARG A 82 -6.17 -3.69 3.19
N ALA A 83 -5.21 -4.11 4.02
CA ALA A 83 -4.44 -3.19 4.85
C ALA A 83 -3.55 -2.30 3.97
N TRP A 84 -2.95 -2.90 2.95
CA TRP A 84 -2.07 -2.24 2.00
C TRP A 84 -2.80 -1.23 1.10
N LEU A 85 -3.96 -1.59 0.55
CA LEU A 85 -4.78 -0.66 -0.21
C LEU A 85 -5.23 0.55 0.63
N ARG A 86 -5.48 0.35 1.93
CA ARG A 86 -5.76 1.44 2.87
C ARG A 86 -4.55 2.33 3.11
N ALA A 87 -3.36 1.76 3.30
CA ALA A 87 -2.13 2.52 3.44
C ALA A 87 -1.84 3.37 2.19
N MET A 88 -2.02 2.80 0.99
CA MET A 88 -1.89 3.53 -0.27
C MET A 88 -2.95 4.62 -0.43
N GLN A 89 -4.20 4.35 -0.05
CA GLN A 89 -5.25 5.35 -0.05
C GLN A 89 -4.89 6.53 0.86
N GLN A 90 -4.42 6.27 2.08
CA GLN A 90 -3.96 7.32 3.00
C GLN A 90 -2.77 8.10 2.44
N HIS A 91 -1.79 7.41 1.84
CA HIS A 91 -0.67 8.03 1.17
C HIS A 91 -1.12 8.98 0.04
N GLU A 92 -2.05 8.55 -0.82
CA GLU A 92 -2.62 9.40 -1.87
C GLU A 92 -3.41 10.59 -1.31
N SER A 93 -4.19 10.38 -0.24
CA SER A 93 -4.89 11.48 0.44
C SER A 93 -3.94 12.51 1.03
N ARG A 94 -2.81 12.08 1.62
CA ARG A 94 -1.78 12.99 2.14
C ARG A 94 -1.12 13.79 1.02
N TRP A 95 -0.86 13.17 -0.13
CA TRP A 95 -0.36 13.87 -1.31
C TRP A 95 -1.35 14.93 -1.82
N ALA A 96 -2.64 14.61 -1.85
CA ALA A 96 -3.67 15.57 -2.24
C ALA A 96 -3.76 16.74 -1.24
N ALA A 97 -3.69 16.46 0.06
CA ALA A 97 -3.69 17.48 1.11
C ALA A 97 -2.46 18.41 1.01
N LEU A 98 -1.26 17.84 0.79
CA LEU A 98 -0.04 18.61 0.57
C LEU A 98 -0.15 19.51 -0.67
N ALA A 99 -0.73 19.00 -1.76
CA ALA A 99 -0.96 19.78 -2.98
C ALA A 99 -1.94 20.92 -2.76
N ALA A 100 -3.04 20.68 -2.06
CA ALA A 100 -4.00 21.72 -1.70
C ALA A 100 -3.35 22.82 -0.84
N ALA A 101 -2.57 22.44 0.18
CA ALA A 101 -1.87 23.37 1.05
C ALA A 101 -0.88 24.26 0.28
N ALA A 102 -0.12 23.68 -0.66
CA ALA A 102 0.80 24.45 -1.51
C ALA A 102 0.08 25.42 -2.46
N SER A 103 -1.05 25.01 -3.04
CA SER A 103 -1.85 25.90 -3.88
C SER A 103 -2.41 27.08 -3.08
N SER A 104 -2.94 26.84 -1.87
CA SER A 104 -3.44 27.92 -1.01
C SER A 104 -2.33 28.90 -0.57
N ALA A 105 -1.10 28.43 -0.40
CA ALA A 105 0.04 29.29 -0.11
C ALA A 105 0.42 30.22 -1.28
N ALA A 106 0.19 29.78 -2.53
CA ALA A 106 0.48 30.58 -3.72
C ALA A 106 -0.56 31.70 -3.94
N ASP A 107 -1.83 31.46 -3.64
CA ASP A 107 -2.92 32.42 -3.87
C ASP A 107 -2.97 33.56 -2.84
N GLY A 108 -2.35 33.39 -1.67
CA GLY A 108 -2.30 34.42 -0.60
C GLY A 108 -1.42 35.64 -0.91
N GLY A 109 -0.71 35.64 -2.05
CA GLY A 109 0.24 36.68 -2.45
C GLY A 109 -0.38 37.80 -3.30
N SER A 110 -1.27 38.61 -2.72
CA SER A 110 -1.66 39.89 -3.34
C SER A 110 -1.43 41.07 -2.39
N SER A 111 -0.35 41.79 -2.67
CA SER A 111 -0.09 43.19 -2.30
C SER A 111 -0.08 43.56 -0.83
N GLY A 112 0.96 43.11 -0.13
CA GLY A 112 1.45 43.80 1.05
C GLY A 112 2.84 43.29 1.33
N ALA A 113 3.83 44.17 1.44
CA ALA A 113 5.17 43.84 1.89
C ALA A 113 5.10 43.41 3.37
N VAL A 114 4.63 42.18 3.61
CA VAL A 114 4.54 41.61 4.94
C VAL A 114 5.84 40.86 5.16
N SER A 115 6.59 41.38 6.12
CA SER A 115 7.69 40.72 6.81
C SER A 115 7.45 39.21 6.89
N CYS A 116 8.46 38.44 6.52
CA CYS A 116 8.58 36.98 6.64
C CYS A 116 8.38 36.55 8.10
N SER A 117 7.14 36.64 8.57
CA SER A 117 6.70 36.01 9.80
C SER A 117 6.67 34.52 9.51
N SER A 118 7.37 33.77 10.34
CA SER A 118 7.73 32.35 10.30
C SER A 118 6.56 31.35 10.19
N ASP A 119 5.35 31.79 9.85
CA ASP A 119 4.16 30.95 9.71
C ASP A 119 3.79 30.61 8.25
N GLY A 120 4.63 31.01 7.28
CA GLY A 120 4.54 30.47 5.93
C GLY A 120 4.71 28.96 5.99
N ALA A 121 3.71 28.20 5.51
CA ALA A 121 3.66 26.75 5.62
C ALA A 121 4.82 26.06 4.88
N CYS A 122 5.98 25.99 5.53
CA CYS A 122 7.13 25.24 5.05
C CYS A 122 6.86 23.74 5.24
N ILE A 123 7.22 22.97 4.21
CA ILE A 123 7.14 21.53 4.19
C ILE A 123 8.38 20.98 4.89
N SER A 124 8.17 20.48 6.11
CA SER A 124 9.21 19.74 6.85
C SER A 124 9.31 18.30 6.34
N PHE A 125 10.39 17.61 6.71
CA PHE A 125 10.63 16.24 6.26
C PHE A 125 9.53 15.25 6.68
N SER A 126 8.89 15.44 7.84
CA SER A 126 7.82 14.54 8.32
C SER A 126 6.49 14.74 7.58
N GLN A 127 6.28 15.93 7.01
CA GLN A 127 5.07 16.26 6.27
C GLN A 127 5.06 15.63 4.88
N VAL A 128 6.24 15.40 4.28
CA VAL A 128 6.36 14.70 3.00
C VAL A 128 5.78 13.28 3.16
N PRO A 129 4.75 12.92 2.38
CA PRO A 129 4.17 11.59 2.40
C PRO A 129 5.11 10.61 1.69
N TRP A 130 6.13 10.16 2.42
CA TRP A 130 7.08 9.13 1.96
C TRP A 130 6.34 7.82 1.65
N PRO A 131 6.80 7.06 0.65
CA PRO A 131 6.22 5.75 0.37
C PRO A 131 6.40 4.86 1.60
N PRO A 132 5.39 4.07 1.99
CA PRO A 132 5.43 3.25 3.19
C PRO A 132 6.29 1.98 3.06
N LEU A 133 6.81 1.70 1.85
CA LEU A 133 7.41 0.42 1.45
C LEU A 133 8.70 0.66 0.67
N ASP A 134 9.39 -0.43 0.33
CA ASP A 134 10.45 -0.37 -0.67
C ASP A 134 9.92 0.05 -2.04
N CYS A 135 10.83 0.35 -2.97
CA CYS A 135 10.44 0.89 -4.28
C CYS A 135 9.66 -0.12 -5.14
N GLU A 136 9.93 -1.42 -5.02
CA GLU A 136 9.26 -2.46 -5.80
C GLU A 136 7.84 -2.69 -5.29
N GLU A 137 7.71 -2.90 -3.99
CA GLU A 137 6.44 -3.08 -3.30
C GLU A 137 5.57 -1.84 -3.49
N TYR A 138 6.14 -0.64 -3.43
CA TYR A 138 5.42 0.61 -3.72
C TYR A 138 4.87 0.66 -5.15
N LEU A 139 5.63 0.21 -6.15
CA LEU A 139 5.16 0.16 -7.54
C LEU A 139 4.01 -0.84 -7.71
N LEU A 140 4.13 -2.02 -7.11
CA LEU A 140 3.05 -3.02 -7.09
C LEU A 140 1.80 -2.47 -6.36
N ALA A 141 2.00 -1.71 -5.29
CA ALA A 141 0.96 -1.04 -4.50
C ALA A 141 0.17 -0.05 -5.30
N LEU A 142 0.90 0.80 -5.99
CA LEU A 142 0.30 1.82 -6.80
C LEU A 142 -0.44 1.18 -7.99
N ALA A 143 0.09 0.11 -8.59
CA ALA A 143 -0.57 -0.61 -9.67
C ALA A 143 -1.90 -1.25 -9.24
N ALA A 144 -1.90 -1.96 -8.12
CA ALA A 144 -3.10 -2.60 -7.59
C ALA A 144 -4.16 -1.59 -7.13
N TRP A 145 -3.73 -0.48 -6.50
CA TRP A 145 -4.62 0.61 -6.13
C TRP A 145 -5.27 1.27 -7.36
N GLU A 146 -4.50 1.47 -8.43
CA GLU A 146 -5.04 2.02 -9.69
C GLU A 146 -6.03 1.07 -10.36
N GLU A 147 -5.76 -0.23 -10.36
CA GLU A 147 -6.69 -1.23 -10.88
C GLU A 147 -7.99 -1.26 -10.08
N GLN A 148 -7.91 -1.17 -8.74
CA GLN A 148 -9.10 -1.08 -7.89
C GLN A 148 -9.92 0.18 -8.19
N GLN A 149 -9.27 1.33 -8.37
CA GLN A 149 -9.96 2.58 -8.75
C GLN A 149 -10.65 2.44 -10.12
N GLN A 150 -9.97 1.83 -11.09
CA GLN A 150 -10.53 1.59 -12.42
C GLN A 150 -11.74 0.65 -12.36
N GLN A 151 -11.67 -0.40 -11.54
CA GLN A 151 -12.79 -1.33 -11.34
C GLN A 151 -13.99 -0.64 -10.70
N GLN A 152 -13.77 0.23 -9.69
CA GLN A 152 -14.84 1.01 -9.08
C GLN A 152 -15.52 1.95 -10.09
N GLN A 153 -14.74 2.61 -10.95
CA GLN A 153 -15.30 3.47 -12.01
C GLN A 153 -16.13 2.67 -13.03
N GLN A 154 -15.66 1.48 -13.44
CA GLN A 154 -16.42 0.61 -14.35
C GLN A 154 -17.74 0.15 -13.72
N GLN A 155 -17.74 -0.22 -12.43
CA GLN A 155 -18.97 -0.60 -11.73
C GLN A 155 -19.97 0.56 -11.67
N GLN A 156 -19.51 1.78 -11.40
CA GLN A 156 -20.39 2.96 -11.41
C GLN A 156 -20.99 3.22 -12.80
N GLN A 157 -20.20 3.07 -13.88
CA GLN A 157 -20.71 3.21 -15.25
C GLN A 157 -21.75 2.15 -15.59
N GLN A 158 -21.54 0.89 -15.17
CA GLN A 158 -22.53 -0.18 -15.36
C GLN A 158 -23.83 0.12 -14.61
N GLN A 159 -23.74 0.59 -13.36
CA GLN A 159 -24.93 0.99 -12.58
C GLN A 159 -25.70 2.13 -13.25
N GLN A 160 -25.02 3.13 -13.81
CA GLN A 160 -25.65 4.22 -14.55
C GLN A 160 -26.33 3.72 -15.83
N GLN A 161 -25.71 2.80 -16.57
CA GLN A 161 -26.31 2.18 -17.74
C GLN A 161 -27.55 1.36 -17.38
N HIS A 162 -27.50 0.58 -16.30
CA HIS A 162 -28.67 -0.16 -15.82
C HIS A 162 -29.79 0.77 -15.35
N ALA A 163 -29.48 1.84 -14.62
CA ALA A 163 -30.46 2.83 -14.20
C ALA A 163 -31.12 3.53 -15.40
N ALA A 164 -30.34 3.90 -16.42
CA ALA A 164 -30.85 4.50 -17.65
C ALA A 164 -31.77 3.55 -18.43
N GLN A 165 -31.42 2.25 -18.51
CA GLN A 165 -32.26 1.24 -19.15
C GLN A 165 -33.58 1.02 -18.42
N GLN A 166 -33.59 1.08 -17.09
CA GLN A 166 -34.82 0.93 -16.30
C GLN A 166 -35.76 2.14 -16.42
N GLN A 167 -35.23 3.33 -16.69
CA GLN A 167 -36.01 4.57 -16.84
C GLN A 167 -36.59 4.77 -18.25
N ALA A 168 -36.28 3.89 -19.21
CA ALA A 168 -36.80 3.97 -20.58
C ALA A 168 -37.78 2.82 -20.93
N PRO A 169 -38.98 2.75 -20.33
CA PRO A 169 -39.99 1.80 -20.79
C PRO A 169 -40.68 2.36 -22.05
N GLN A 170 -40.39 1.77 -23.23
CA GLN A 170 -41.36 1.34 -24.28
C GLN A 170 -40.89 1.46 -25.75
N GLN A 171 -39.83 2.18 -26.12
CA GLN A 171 -39.53 2.36 -27.56
C GLN A 171 -38.46 1.41 -28.18
N GLN A 172 -37.73 0.61 -27.41
CA GLN A 172 -36.52 -0.07 -27.94
C GLN A 172 -36.61 -1.58 -28.17
N GLN A 173 -37.79 -2.20 -28.08
CA GLN A 173 -37.91 -3.66 -28.21
C GLN A 173 -37.73 -4.22 -29.64
N GLN A 174 -37.46 -3.39 -30.67
CA GLN A 174 -37.34 -3.85 -32.06
C GLN A 174 -35.92 -3.84 -32.67
N GLN A 175 -34.85 -3.41 -31.96
CA GLN A 175 -33.52 -3.23 -32.60
C GLN A 175 -32.35 -4.11 -32.09
N HIS A 176 -32.52 -4.94 -31.06
CA HIS A 176 -31.36 -5.57 -30.37
C HIS A 176 -30.90 -6.95 -30.86
N SER A 177 -31.43 -7.50 -31.96
CA SER A 177 -31.15 -8.90 -32.35
C SER A 177 -29.94 -9.14 -33.27
N VAL A 178 -29.14 -8.13 -33.68
CA VAL A 178 -28.20 -8.31 -34.82
C VAL A 178 -26.69 -8.19 -34.50
N GLN A 179 -26.22 -7.96 -33.27
CA GLN A 179 -24.78 -7.69 -33.03
C GLN A 179 -24.05 -8.64 -32.06
N GLN A 180 -24.38 -9.93 -32.06
CA GLN A 180 -23.64 -10.96 -31.32
C GLN A 180 -22.90 -11.92 -32.26
N ALA A 181 -21.94 -11.43 -33.04
CA ALA A 181 -21.00 -12.33 -33.72
C ALA A 181 -19.75 -11.55 -34.14
N SER A 182 -18.68 -11.66 -33.35
CA SER A 182 -17.26 -11.63 -33.73
C SER A 182 -16.41 -11.22 -32.53
N GLN A 183 -15.90 -12.19 -31.76
CA GLN A 183 -14.78 -11.94 -30.86
C GLN A 183 -13.52 -12.62 -31.43
N PRO A 184 -12.43 -11.87 -31.67
CA PRO A 184 -11.19 -12.44 -32.18
C PRO A 184 -10.47 -13.26 -31.10
N LEU A 185 -9.89 -14.41 -31.50
CA LEU A 185 -8.92 -15.15 -30.70
C LEU A 185 -7.74 -14.22 -30.36
N ARG A 186 -7.41 -14.11 -29.07
CA ARG A 186 -6.28 -13.32 -28.58
C ARG A 186 -5.36 -14.22 -27.77
N ASP A 187 -4.15 -14.44 -28.26
CA ASP A 187 -3.11 -15.32 -27.70
C ASP A 187 -2.38 -14.71 -26.49
N SER A 188 -3.04 -13.88 -25.70
CA SER A 188 -2.51 -13.41 -24.42
C SER A 188 -3.65 -13.36 -23.43
N THR A 189 -3.46 -13.95 -22.26
CA THR A 189 -4.46 -13.85 -21.19
C THR A 189 -4.68 -12.36 -20.92
N PRO A 190 -5.91 -11.84 -21.12
CA PRO A 190 -6.19 -10.40 -21.06
C PRO A 190 -5.83 -9.80 -19.69
N ALA A 191 -5.79 -10.65 -18.65
CA ALA A 191 -5.36 -10.32 -17.30
C ALA A 191 -3.88 -9.93 -17.20
N ALA A 192 -2.96 -10.71 -17.78
CA ALA A 192 -1.51 -10.42 -17.71
C ALA A 192 -1.17 -9.09 -18.40
N ALA A 193 -1.75 -8.87 -19.58
CA ALA A 193 -1.61 -7.60 -20.30
C ALA A 193 -2.22 -6.41 -19.54
N ALA A 194 -3.30 -6.63 -18.78
CA ALA A 194 -3.90 -5.59 -17.94
C ALA A 194 -3.00 -5.25 -16.73
N ALA A 195 -2.45 -6.26 -16.05
CA ALA A 195 -1.53 -6.08 -14.94
C ALA A 195 -0.28 -5.31 -15.37
N HIS A 196 0.35 -5.69 -16.49
CA HIS A 196 1.52 -4.97 -17.02
C HIS A 196 1.20 -3.51 -17.36
N ARG A 197 0.01 -3.23 -17.94
CA ARG A 197 -0.43 -1.84 -18.17
C ARG A 197 -0.62 -1.05 -16.88
N ALA A 198 -1.15 -1.68 -15.82
CA ALA A 198 -1.31 -1.04 -14.52
C ALA A 198 0.06 -0.72 -13.89
N GLN A 199 1.00 -1.66 -13.94
CA GLN A 199 2.37 -1.47 -13.47
C GLN A 199 3.09 -0.31 -14.20
N ARG A 200 2.95 -0.21 -15.53
CA ARG A 200 3.52 0.90 -16.31
C ARG A 200 2.97 2.27 -15.89
N ARG A 201 1.67 2.37 -15.63
CA ARG A 201 1.03 3.63 -15.19
C ARG A 201 1.49 4.01 -13.79
N ALA A 202 1.53 3.04 -12.88
CA ALA A 202 2.06 3.21 -11.54
C ALA A 202 3.50 3.75 -11.57
N TYR A 203 4.38 3.14 -12.37
CA TYR A 203 5.74 3.64 -12.54
C TYR A 203 5.79 5.07 -13.09
N ALA A 204 5.05 5.37 -14.17
CA ALA A 204 5.02 6.71 -14.73
C ALA A 204 4.56 7.77 -13.69
N ARG A 205 3.56 7.44 -12.88
CA ARG A 205 3.06 8.30 -11.80
C ARG A 205 4.07 8.45 -10.67
N ALA A 206 4.75 7.37 -10.28
CA ALA A 206 5.82 7.40 -9.30
C ALA A 206 6.97 8.30 -9.76
N CYS A 207 7.41 8.19 -11.01
CA CYS A 207 8.43 9.05 -11.60
C CYS A 207 8.01 10.52 -11.61
N LEU A 208 6.79 10.85 -12.04
CA LEU A 208 6.33 12.26 -12.02
C LEU A 208 6.35 12.88 -10.63
N ARG A 209 6.14 12.07 -9.59
CA ARG A 209 6.08 12.50 -8.20
C ARG A 209 7.45 12.58 -7.54
N TRP A 210 8.29 11.57 -7.77
CA TRP A 210 9.57 11.39 -7.07
C TRP A 210 10.80 11.74 -7.93
N HIS A 211 10.62 12.20 -9.18
CA HIS A 211 11.74 12.69 -9.97
C HIS A 211 12.30 13.98 -9.36
N PRO A 212 13.63 14.09 -9.13
CA PRO A 212 14.24 15.21 -8.44
C PRO A 212 13.87 16.57 -9.04
N ASP A 213 14.00 16.72 -10.36
CA ASP A 213 13.65 17.97 -11.07
C ASP A 213 12.18 18.36 -10.89
N LYS A 214 11.25 17.41 -11.04
CA LYS A 214 9.81 17.67 -10.92
C LYS A 214 9.43 17.98 -9.47
N PHE A 215 10.06 17.31 -8.52
CA PHE A 215 9.85 17.57 -7.11
C PHE A 215 10.36 18.97 -6.72
N VAL A 216 11.58 19.34 -7.13
CA VAL A 216 12.15 20.68 -6.88
C VAL A 216 11.32 21.77 -7.56
N ALA A 217 10.92 21.57 -8.81
CA ALA A 217 10.11 22.55 -9.53
C ALA A 217 8.77 22.83 -8.83
N ARG A 218 8.15 21.80 -8.23
CA ARG A 218 6.84 21.91 -7.58
C ARG A 218 6.92 22.37 -6.12
N TRP A 219 7.90 21.87 -5.37
CA TRP A 219 7.95 22.03 -3.91
C TRP A 219 9.17 22.77 -3.41
N GLY A 220 10.18 23.02 -4.26
CA GLY A 220 11.50 23.46 -3.84
C GLY A 220 11.53 24.79 -3.08
N THR A 221 10.58 25.70 -3.35
CA THR A 221 10.42 26.97 -2.62
C THR A 221 9.64 26.83 -1.31
N LEU A 222 8.89 25.73 -1.15
CA LEU A 222 8.08 25.44 0.01
C LEU A 222 8.83 24.55 1.02
N LEU A 223 9.98 23.98 0.67
CA LEU A 223 10.74 23.12 1.60
C LEU A 223 11.34 23.95 2.73
N GLU A 224 11.22 23.45 3.95
CA GLU A 224 11.89 24.03 5.11
C GLU A 224 13.42 24.03 4.91
N PRO A 225 14.13 25.16 5.07
CA PRO A 225 15.57 25.24 4.78
C PRO A 225 16.42 24.22 5.55
N ALA A 226 16.05 23.91 6.80
CA ALA A 226 16.76 22.95 7.64
C ALA A 226 16.64 21.51 7.13
N ASP A 227 15.50 21.14 6.55
CA ASP A 227 15.23 19.78 6.07
C ASP A 227 15.45 19.63 4.56
N ARG A 228 15.56 20.73 3.80
CA ARG A 228 15.63 20.74 2.33
C ARG A 228 16.66 19.76 1.77
N GLY A 229 17.89 19.78 2.29
CA GLY A 229 18.95 18.88 1.82
C GLY A 229 18.56 17.40 2.00
N ARG A 230 18.08 17.04 3.19
CA ARG A 230 17.69 15.67 3.55
C ARG A 230 16.48 15.19 2.75
N ILE A 231 15.52 16.07 2.47
CA ILE A 231 14.37 15.76 1.60
C ILE A 231 14.86 15.44 0.19
N LEU A 232 15.69 16.29 -0.40
CA LEU A 232 16.17 16.11 -1.78
C LEU A 232 17.06 14.88 -1.95
N GLU A 233 17.91 14.59 -0.98
CA GLU A 233 18.69 13.36 -0.94
C GLU A 233 17.78 12.12 -0.92
N ARG A 234 16.73 12.12 -0.10
CA ARG A 234 15.78 11.01 -0.04
C ARG A 234 14.96 10.86 -1.33
N VAL A 235 14.54 11.98 -1.94
CA VAL A 235 13.87 11.97 -3.24
C VAL A 235 14.77 11.38 -4.33
N GLN A 236 16.06 11.75 -4.34
CA GLN A 236 17.05 11.18 -5.26
C GLN A 236 17.19 9.66 -5.08
N ALA A 237 17.35 9.19 -3.84
CA ALA A 237 17.45 7.76 -3.53
C ALA A 237 16.17 7.00 -3.95
N LEU A 238 14.99 7.55 -3.69
CA LEU A 238 13.72 6.97 -4.14
C LEU A 238 13.63 6.90 -5.67
N SER A 239 14.02 7.96 -6.38
CA SER A 239 14.00 7.93 -7.84
C SER A 239 14.90 6.85 -8.43
N GLN A 240 16.06 6.60 -7.82
CA GLN A 240 16.98 5.53 -8.25
C GLN A 240 16.38 4.15 -7.96
N GLY A 241 15.90 3.92 -6.74
CA GLY A 241 15.28 2.65 -6.37
C GLY A 241 14.03 2.32 -7.19
N LEU A 242 13.25 3.33 -7.60
CA LEU A 242 12.09 3.13 -8.50
C LEU A 242 12.50 2.64 -9.88
N ASN A 243 13.61 3.13 -10.43
CA ASN A 243 14.11 2.68 -11.72
C ASN A 243 14.60 1.23 -11.64
N GLU A 244 15.37 0.90 -10.60
CA GLU A 244 15.87 -0.46 -10.37
C GLU A 244 14.73 -1.47 -10.19
N ALA A 245 13.74 -1.11 -9.36
CA ALA A 245 12.55 -1.94 -9.15
C ALA A 245 11.75 -2.15 -10.44
N TRP A 246 11.61 -1.11 -11.26
CA TRP A 246 10.91 -1.19 -12.55
C TRP A 246 11.64 -2.11 -13.54
N GLU A 247 12.97 -2.04 -13.60
CA GLU A 247 13.78 -2.94 -14.41
C GLU A 247 13.65 -4.39 -13.95
N ALA A 248 13.69 -4.65 -12.64
CA ALA A 248 13.50 -5.98 -12.07
C ALA A 248 12.10 -6.56 -12.37
N LEU A 249 11.06 -5.73 -12.35
CA LEU A 249 9.70 -6.15 -12.73
C LEU A 249 9.62 -6.51 -14.23
N GLN A 250 10.26 -5.73 -15.10
CA GLN A 250 10.30 -6.02 -16.54
C GLN A 250 11.06 -7.31 -16.86
N GLN A 251 12.19 -7.55 -16.19
CA GLN A 251 12.98 -8.78 -16.37
C GLN A 251 12.18 -10.03 -15.96
N ARG A 252 11.44 -9.97 -14.85
CA ARG A 252 10.55 -11.07 -14.43
C ARG A 252 9.42 -11.32 -15.41
N ALA A 253 8.81 -10.25 -15.94
CA ALA A 253 7.77 -10.38 -16.95
C ALA A 253 8.27 -11.02 -18.25
N ALA A 254 9.53 -10.76 -18.64
CA ALA A 254 10.15 -11.35 -19.82
C ALA A 254 10.66 -12.79 -19.60
N GLY A 255 11.09 -13.12 -18.38
CA GLY A 255 11.62 -14.45 -18.03
C GLY A 255 10.55 -15.52 -17.76
N GLY A 256 9.34 -15.12 -17.36
CA GLY A 256 8.24 -16.04 -17.04
C GLY A 256 7.72 -16.89 -18.22
N ASP A 257 8.07 -16.52 -19.45
CA ASP A 257 7.66 -17.26 -20.66
C ASP A 257 8.63 -18.41 -21.01
N ALA A 258 9.77 -18.54 -20.33
CA ALA A 258 10.81 -19.52 -20.68
C ALA A 258 10.79 -20.84 -19.87
N GLU A 259 10.01 -20.93 -18.79
CA GLU A 259 9.97 -22.11 -17.89
C GLU A 259 8.63 -22.90 -17.91
N GLY A 260 7.70 -22.58 -18.82
CA GLY A 260 6.40 -23.26 -18.96
C GLY A 260 6.33 -24.19 -20.17
#